data_AF-A0A1F4ZVE5-F1
#
_entry.id   AF-A0A1F4ZVE5-F1
#
_cell.length_a   1.000
_cell.length_b   1.000
_cell.length_c   1.000
_cell.angle_alpha   90.00
_cell.angle_beta   90.00
_cell.angle_gamma   90.00
#
_symmetry.space_group_name_H-M   'P 1'
#
loop_
_entity.id
_entity.type
_entity.pdbx_description
1 polymer ?
#
loop_
_entity_poly.entity_id
_entity_poly.type
_entity_poly.pdbx_seq_one_letter_code
_entity_poly.pdbx_strand_id
1 'polypeptide(L)'
;MKNEIKKRGFDNLNYIFADENTDVSELNGLSFPVIIKPTLEHCSIGLDDDSVAFDAQTALDKAKSVSKKYQQKVMVEEFANGNEYQAFVFETEKGLETLPVYETRYKASDKPVLVTFEDNWTDSHIDEKVERIGILQDQEKDQAIRLLATKLFASFGGKGYVRVDFRERDGKLYVLELNPNPSIAWTDEQDFINVCATGAGMTFEQVLDWVVSGARKV
;
A
#
# COMPACT_ATOMS: atom_id res chain seq x y z
N MET A 1 12.43 3.69 1.97
CA MET A 1 11.18 4.47 1.90
C MET A 1 10.61 4.80 3.28
N LYS A 2 10.26 3.82 4.12
CA LYS A 2 9.66 4.02 5.47
C LYS A 2 10.40 5.02 6.37
N ASN A 3 11.74 4.94 6.45
CA ASN A 3 12.55 5.91 7.19
C ASN A 3 12.35 7.35 6.68
N GLU A 4 12.25 7.55 5.37
CA GLU A 4 12.08 8.88 4.78
C GLU A 4 10.67 9.44 5.01
N ILE A 5 9.64 8.58 4.98
CA ILE A 5 8.25 8.92 5.35
C ILE A 5 8.22 9.47 6.79
N LYS A 6 8.81 8.74 7.74
CA LYS A 6 8.84 9.13 9.16
C LYS A 6 9.62 10.43 9.39
N LYS A 7 10.78 10.60 8.74
CA LYS A 7 11.56 11.87 8.79
C LYS A 7 10.78 13.08 8.28
N ARG A 8 9.81 12.87 7.37
CA ARG A 8 8.95 13.92 6.82
C ARG A 8 7.71 14.21 7.66
N GLY A 9 7.56 13.54 8.81
CA GLY A 9 6.45 13.76 9.73
C GLY A 9 5.16 13.03 9.35
N PHE A 10 5.25 12.02 8.48
CA PHE A 10 4.10 11.18 8.13
C PHE A 10 4.12 9.89 8.94
N ASP A 11 2.94 9.49 9.40
CA ASP A 11 2.77 8.27 10.19
C ASP A 11 2.93 7.02 9.33
N ASN A 12 3.74 6.09 9.82
CA ASN A 12 3.79 4.71 9.36
C ASN A 12 3.91 3.77 10.57
N LEU A 13 3.70 2.48 10.31
CA LEU A 13 3.75 1.43 11.33
C LEU A 13 5.19 1.22 11.78
N ASN A 14 5.39 0.83 13.04
CA ASN A 14 6.72 0.48 13.51
C ASN A 14 7.20 -0.80 12.81
N TYR A 15 8.50 -0.88 12.55
CA TYR A 15 9.07 -2.00 11.84
C TYR A 15 10.54 -2.18 12.20
N ILE A 16 11.06 -3.37 11.93
CA ILE A 16 12.48 -3.69 11.91
C ILE A 16 12.84 -4.38 10.59
N PHE A 17 14.14 -4.42 10.29
CA PHE A 17 14.67 -5.29 9.24
C PHE A 17 15.32 -6.50 9.89
N ALA A 18 14.88 -7.70 9.51
CA ALA A 18 15.37 -8.96 10.01
C ALA A 18 16.09 -9.75 8.91
N ASP A 19 17.06 -10.57 9.32
CA ASP A 19 17.78 -11.55 8.51
C ASP A 19 18.12 -12.80 9.36
N GLU A 20 18.93 -13.72 8.82
CA GLU A 20 19.30 -14.96 9.52
C GLU A 20 20.02 -14.73 10.86
N ASN A 21 20.66 -13.58 11.05
CA ASN A 21 21.42 -13.23 12.25
C ASN A 21 20.59 -12.48 13.29
N THR A 22 19.34 -12.11 12.97
CA THR A 22 18.46 -11.40 13.89
C THR A 22 18.10 -12.26 15.10
N ASP A 23 18.12 -11.64 16.27
CA ASP A 23 17.67 -12.22 17.54
C ASP A 23 16.21 -11.86 17.83
N VAL A 24 15.50 -12.75 18.53
CA VAL A 24 14.08 -12.56 18.86
C VAL A 24 13.84 -11.31 19.71
N SER A 25 14.81 -10.93 20.54
CA SER A 25 14.71 -9.75 21.40
C SER A 25 14.62 -8.43 20.63
N GLU A 26 15.07 -8.41 19.36
CA GLU A 26 14.96 -7.25 18.48
C GLU A 26 13.50 -6.93 18.12
N LEU A 27 12.58 -7.89 18.28
CA LEU A 27 11.14 -7.71 18.00
C LEU A 27 10.35 -7.19 19.21
N ASN A 28 10.95 -7.12 20.41
CA ASN A 28 10.24 -6.78 21.66
C ASN A 28 9.59 -5.38 21.64
N GLY A 29 10.00 -4.49 20.73
CA GLY A 29 9.43 -3.16 20.58
C GLY A 29 8.23 -3.07 19.63
N LEU A 30 7.81 -4.18 19.01
CA LEU A 30 6.70 -4.20 18.06
C LEU A 30 5.39 -4.61 18.74
N SER A 31 4.31 -3.98 18.32
CA SER A 31 2.95 -4.38 18.67
C SER A 31 2.45 -5.48 17.72
N PHE A 32 2.05 -6.62 18.28
CA PHE A 32 1.52 -7.74 17.51
C PHE A 32 0.00 -7.59 17.25
N PRO A 33 -0.53 -8.10 16.13
CA PRO A 33 0.19 -8.88 15.10
C PRO A 33 1.14 -8.05 14.24
N VAL A 34 2.11 -8.72 13.63
CA VAL A 34 3.08 -8.15 12.68
C VAL A 34 2.98 -8.85 11.34
N ILE A 35 3.22 -8.12 10.24
CA ILE A 35 3.38 -8.66 8.90
C ILE A 35 4.85 -8.80 8.53
N ILE A 36 5.20 -9.92 7.89
CA ILE A 36 6.53 -10.28 7.44
C ILE A 36 6.56 -10.20 5.92
N LYS A 37 7.37 -9.30 5.34
CA LYS A 37 7.41 -9.09 3.88
C LYS A 37 8.85 -8.90 3.36
N PRO A 38 9.19 -9.44 2.18
CA PRO A 38 10.46 -9.10 1.52
C PRO A 38 10.58 -7.57 1.32
N THR A 39 11.80 -7.04 1.45
CA THR A 39 12.02 -5.58 1.40
C THR A 39 12.07 -5.02 -0.03
N LEU A 40 12.45 -5.85 -1.00
CA LEU A 40 12.72 -5.45 -2.40
C LEU A 40 11.65 -5.94 -3.38
N GLU A 41 10.67 -6.70 -2.90
CA GLU A 41 9.56 -7.21 -3.72
C GLU A 41 8.37 -6.25 -3.71
N HIS A 42 7.49 -6.44 -4.69
CA HIS A 42 6.27 -5.67 -4.92
C HIS A 42 5.14 -6.63 -5.36
N CYS A 43 3.93 -6.11 -5.58
CA CYS A 43 2.78 -6.92 -6.02
C CYS A 43 2.41 -8.08 -5.08
N SER A 44 2.64 -7.92 -3.77
CA SER A 44 2.43 -8.96 -2.76
C SER A 44 3.29 -10.23 -2.94
N ILE A 45 4.35 -10.18 -3.75
CA ILE A 45 5.27 -11.31 -3.90
C ILE A 45 5.92 -11.64 -2.55
N GLY A 46 5.82 -12.91 -2.17
CA GLY A 46 6.35 -13.41 -0.90
C GLY A 46 5.43 -13.22 0.30
N LEU A 47 4.20 -12.74 0.09
CA LEU A 47 3.13 -12.79 1.07
C LEU A 47 2.27 -14.04 0.86
N ASP A 48 1.92 -14.66 1.98
CA ASP A 48 0.99 -15.77 2.12
C ASP A 48 0.20 -15.61 3.43
N ASP A 49 -0.76 -16.50 3.70
CA ASP A 49 -1.59 -16.42 4.91
C ASP A 49 -0.78 -16.52 6.22
N ASP A 50 0.42 -17.11 6.18
CA ASP A 50 1.35 -17.22 7.31
C ASP A 50 2.30 -16.01 7.43
N SER A 51 2.11 -14.99 6.59
CA SER A 51 2.90 -13.76 6.62
C SER A 51 2.45 -12.79 7.71
N VAL A 52 1.37 -13.10 8.45
CA VAL A 52 0.99 -12.39 9.67
C VAL A 52 1.25 -13.26 10.89
N ALA A 53 2.10 -12.78 11.79
CA ALA A 53 2.46 -13.47 13.03
C ALA A 53 1.92 -12.74 14.26
N PHE A 54 1.58 -13.50 15.30
CA PHE A 54 0.99 -13.00 16.54
C PHE A 54 1.96 -12.98 17.72
N ASP A 55 3.16 -13.54 17.55
CA ASP A 55 4.22 -13.56 18.54
C ASP A 55 5.61 -13.44 17.88
N ALA A 56 6.60 -13.05 18.67
CA ALA A 56 7.94 -12.75 18.19
C ALA A 56 8.69 -13.97 17.66
N GLN A 57 8.47 -15.16 18.22
CA GLN A 57 9.18 -16.36 17.78
C GLN A 57 8.67 -16.79 16.40
N THR A 58 7.35 -16.84 16.22
CA THR A 58 6.72 -17.14 14.92
C THR A 58 7.13 -16.12 13.86
N ALA A 59 7.16 -14.83 14.20
CA ALA A 59 7.59 -13.77 13.30
C ALA A 59 9.06 -13.93 12.87
N LEU A 60 9.96 -14.25 13.81
CA LEU A 60 11.38 -14.44 13.53
C LEU A 60 11.61 -15.67 12.63
N ASP A 61 10.94 -16.79 12.92
CA ASP A 61 11.09 -18.02 12.14
C ASP A 61 10.62 -17.81 10.69
N LYS A 62 9.47 -17.12 10.51
CA LYS A 62 9.00 -16.71 9.18
C LYS A 62 9.98 -15.77 8.50
N ALA A 63 10.49 -14.74 9.19
CA ALA A 63 11.43 -13.78 8.63
C ALA A 63 12.72 -14.45 8.15
N LYS A 64 13.28 -15.39 8.92
CA LYS A 64 14.48 -16.14 8.51
C LYS A 64 14.23 -17.02 7.29
N SER A 65 13.07 -17.67 7.23
CA SER A 65 12.66 -18.48 6.08
C SER A 65 12.53 -17.63 4.81
N VAL A 66 11.83 -16.50 4.90
CA VAL A 66 11.65 -15.56 3.78
C VAL A 66 12.99 -14.94 3.37
N SER A 67 13.84 -14.53 4.32
CA SER A 67 15.17 -13.96 4.05
C SER A 67 16.01 -14.92 3.21
N LYS A 68 16.06 -16.19 3.63
CA LYS A 68 16.80 -17.24 2.93
C LYS A 68 16.24 -17.51 1.54
N LYS A 69 14.91 -17.54 1.37
CA LYS A 69 14.24 -17.80 0.08
C LYS A 69 14.52 -16.70 -0.93
N TYR A 70 14.41 -15.44 -0.51
CA TYR A 70 14.51 -14.26 -1.38
C TYR A 70 15.91 -13.62 -1.40
N GLN A 71 16.86 -14.16 -0.62
CA GLN A 71 18.24 -13.68 -0.50
C GLN A 71 18.35 -12.17 -0.21
N GLN A 72 17.52 -11.69 0.71
CA GLN A 72 17.40 -10.28 1.06
C GLN A 72 16.89 -10.11 2.49
N LYS A 73 17.14 -8.95 3.10
CA LYS A 73 16.52 -8.62 4.39
C LYS A 73 15.00 -8.57 4.27
N VAL A 74 14.33 -8.95 5.35
CA VAL A 74 12.88 -8.99 5.46
C VAL A 74 12.42 -7.88 6.39
N MET A 75 11.31 -7.25 6.08
CA MET A 75 10.68 -6.28 6.95
C MET A 75 9.67 -6.99 7.85
N VAL A 76 9.81 -6.80 9.16
CA VAL A 76 8.81 -7.18 10.15
C VAL A 76 8.15 -5.90 10.63
N GLU A 77 6.90 -5.68 10.24
CA GLU A 77 6.15 -4.43 10.45
C GLU A 77 4.90 -4.69 11.26
N GLU A 78 4.54 -3.81 12.21
CA GLU A 78 3.25 -3.92 12.90
C GLU A 78 2.09 -3.97 11.91
N PHE A 79 1.08 -4.78 12.18
CA PHE A 79 -0.04 -4.95 11.28
C PHE A 79 -1.17 -3.98 11.61
N ALA A 80 -1.71 -3.31 10.58
CA ALA A 80 -2.90 -2.48 10.66
C ALA A 80 -4.10 -3.28 10.15
N ASN A 81 -4.93 -3.80 11.06
CA ASN A 81 -6.08 -4.64 10.70
C ASN A 81 -7.33 -3.82 10.38
N GLY A 82 -7.23 -2.91 9.42
CA GLY A 82 -8.35 -2.09 8.93
C GLY A 82 -8.39 -2.03 7.41
N ASN A 83 -9.30 -1.18 6.90
CA ASN A 83 -9.46 -0.94 5.47
C ASN A 83 -8.19 -0.31 4.87
N GLU A 84 -7.96 -0.62 3.60
CA GLU A 84 -6.91 0.01 2.81
C GLU A 84 -7.50 1.11 1.91
N TYR A 85 -6.68 2.12 1.66
CA TYR A 85 -7.02 3.26 0.83
C TYR A 85 -5.91 3.55 -0.17
N GLN A 86 -6.25 3.61 -1.45
CA GLN A 86 -5.29 3.89 -2.52
C GLN A 86 -5.60 5.26 -3.12
N ALA A 87 -4.65 6.18 -3.02
CA ALA A 87 -4.79 7.55 -3.49
C ALA A 87 -3.78 7.85 -4.59
N PHE A 88 -4.27 8.23 -5.76
CA PHE A 88 -3.44 8.62 -6.88
C PHE A 88 -3.16 10.12 -6.86
N VAL A 89 -1.90 10.50 -7.08
CA VAL A 89 -1.46 11.89 -7.23
C VAL A 89 -0.68 12.02 -8.53
N PHE A 90 -1.00 13.05 -9.33
CA PHE A 90 -0.39 13.32 -10.63
C PHE A 90 0.17 14.73 -10.66
N GLU A 91 1.37 14.89 -11.19
CA GLU A 91 1.89 16.19 -11.61
C GLU A 91 1.30 16.54 -12.97
N THR A 92 0.55 17.64 -13.01
CA THR A 92 -0.07 18.16 -14.24
C THR A 92 0.44 19.58 -14.54
N GLU A 93 -0.03 20.17 -15.63
CA GLU A 93 0.24 21.58 -15.94
C GLU A 93 -0.31 22.53 -14.86
N LYS A 94 -1.40 22.14 -14.18
CA LYS A 94 -2.07 22.93 -13.14
C LYS A 94 -1.47 22.76 -11.75
N GLY A 95 -0.51 21.84 -11.58
CA GLY A 95 0.03 21.44 -10.29
C GLY A 95 -0.29 19.98 -9.96
N LEU A 96 -0.28 19.64 -8.68
CA LEU A 96 -0.61 18.29 -8.23
C LEU A 96 -2.13 18.09 -8.23
N GLU A 97 -2.59 17.13 -9.01
CA GLU A 97 -3.99 16.71 -9.12
C GLU A 97 -4.17 15.30 -8.55
N THR A 98 -5.40 14.94 -8.20
CA THR A 98 -5.73 13.65 -7.56
C THR A 98 -7.03 13.08 -8.10
N LEU A 99 -7.15 11.75 -8.08
CA LEU A 99 -8.42 11.06 -8.31
C LEU A 99 -9.15 10.82 -6.97
N PRO A 100 -10.47 10.52 -6.99
CA PRO A 100 -11.17 9.98 -5.83
C PRO A 100 -10.43 8.77 -5.26
N VAL A 101 -10.44 8.63 -3.94
CA VAL A 101 -9.75 7.56 -3.23
C VAL A 101 -10.46 6.25 -3.47
N TYR A 102 -9.68 5.23 -3.74
CA TYR A 102 -10.13 3.86 -3.75
C TYR A 102 -10.15 3.31 -2.31
N GLU A 103 -11.21 2.63 -1.91
CA GLU A 103 -11.30 1.90 -0.65
C GLU A 103 -11.37 0.39 -0.91
N THR A 104 -10.46 -0.35 -0.28
CA THR A 104 -10.47 -1.80 -0.20
C THR A 104 -10.95 -2.21 1.19
N ARG A 105 -12.13 -2.82 1.25
CA ARG A 105 -12.71 -3.36 2.50
C ARG A 105 -12.53 -4.85 2.58
N TYR A 106 -11.88 -5.31 3.65
CA TYR A 106 -11.73 -6.74 3.92
C TYR A 106 -12.98 -7.29 4.59
N LYS A 107 -13.38 -8.50 4.21
CA LYS A 107 -14.45 -9.21 4.90
C LYS A 107 -14.04 -9.54 6.33
N ALA A 108 -15.03 -9.58 7.22
CA ALA A 108 -14.81 -10.06 8.58
C ALA A 108 -14.26 -11.49 8.55
N SER A 109 -13.16 -11.71 9.27
CA SER A 109 -12.45 -12.99 9.34
C SER A 109 -11.84 -13.15 10.74
N ASP A 110 -11.71 -14.39 11.19
CA ASP A 110 -11.02 -14.73 12.44
C ASP A 110 -9.50 -14.50 12.34
N LYS A 111 -8.99 -14.33 11.13
CA LYS A 111 -7.58 -14.05 10.84
C LYS A 111 -7.42 -12.74 10.05
N PRO A 112 -6.30 -12.02 10.26
CA PRO A 112 -5.84 -10.96 9.37
C PRO A 112 -5.98 -11.34 7.91
N VAL A 113 -6.64 -10.47 7.13
CA VAL A 113 -6.83 -10.69 5.70
C VAL A 113 -5.74 -9.93 4.93
N LEU A 114 -5.05 -10.66 4.06
CA LEU A 114 -4.08 -10.14 3.11
C LEU A 114 -4.59 -10.38 1.68
N VAL A 115 -4.13 -9.54 0.75
CA VAL A 115 -4.25 -9.81 -0.68
C VAL A 115 -2.87 -10.26 -1.15
N THR A 116 -2.73 -11.54 -1.45
CA THR A 116 -1.47 -12.16 -1.90
C THR A 116 -1.24 -11.88 -3.38
N PHE A 117 -0.08 -12.33 -3.90
CA PHE A 117 0.16 -12.27 -5.33
C PHE A 117 -0.88 -13.10 -6.09
N GLU A 118 -1.22 -14.27 -5.57
CA GLU A 118 -2.18 -15.17 -6.20
C GLU A 118 -3.57 -14.55 -6.29
N ASP A 119 -4.02 -13.87 -5.22
CA ASP A 119 -5.30 -13.16 -5.20
C ASP A 119 -5.37 -12.05 -6.26
N ASN A 120 -4.25 -11.41 -6.60
CA ASN A 120 -4.20 -10.31 -7.56
C ASN A 120 -3.96 -10.74 -9.01
N TRP A 121 -3.22 -11.84 -9.23
CA TRP A 121 -2.63 -12.13 -10.54
C TRP A 121 -2.94 -13.51 -11.10
N THR A 122 -3.32 -14.47 -10.27
CA THR A 122 -3.47 -15.86 -10.73
C THR A 122 -4.84 -16.46 -10.46
N ASP A 123 -5.56 -15.97 -9.45
CA ASP A 123 -6.76 -16.62 -8.95
C ASP A 123 -7.93 -15.66 -8.72
N SER A 124 -9.16 -16.16 -8.91
CA SER A 124 -10.40 -15.36 -8.85
C SER A 124 -11.02 -15.24 -7.45
N HIS A 125 -10.30 -15.65 -6.40
CA HIS A 125 -10.84 -15.74 -5.03
C HIS A 125 -10.70 -14.43 -4.24
N ILE A 126 -10.24 -13.33 -4.85
CA ILE A 126 -10.17 -12.02 -4.17
C ILE A 126 -11.54 -11.60 -3.61
N ASP A 127 -12.63 -11.95 -4.31
CA ASP A 127 -14.00 -11.71 -3.88
C ASP A 127 -14.40 -12.48 -2.62
N GLU A 128 -13.66 -13.51 -2.21
CA GLU A 128 -13.87 -14.20 -0.93
C GLU A 128 -13.29 -13.40 0.24
N LYS A 129 -12.22 -12.65 0.00
CA LYS A 129 -11.46 -11.89 1.00
C LYS A 129 -11.89 -10.42 1.08
N VAL A 130 -12.37 -9.86 -0.02
CA VAL A 130 -12.67 -8.43 -0.16
C VAL A 130 -14.15 -8.25 -0.42
N GLU A 131 -14.75 -7.28 0.27
CA GLU A 131 -16.19 -7.02 0.25
C GLU A 131 -16.56 -5.91 -0.74
N ARG A 132 -15.69 -4.89 -0.84
CA ARG A 132 -15.80 -3.80 -1.81
C ARG A 132 -14.41 -3.29 -2.16
N ILE A 133 -14.17 -3.26 -3.47
CA ILE A 133 -13.01 -2.66 -4.11
C ILE A 133 -13.67 -1.52 -4.94
N GLY A 134 -13.66 -0.28 -4.43
CA GLY A 134 -14.41 0.81 -5.06
C GLY A 134 -14.18 2.21 -4.47
N ILE A 135 -14.83 3.23 -5.03
CA ILE A 135 -14.62 4.63 -4.62
C ILE A 135 -15.11 4.86 -3.19
N LEU A 136 -14.27 5.50 -2.38
CA LEU A 136 -14.60 5.92 -1.03
C LEU A 136 -15.78 6.90 -1.03
N GLN A 137 -16.85 6.52 -0.34
CA GLN A 137 -18.09 7.30 -0.31
C GLN A 137 -18.04 8.46 0.70
N ASP A 138 -17.25 8.32 1.77
CA ASP A 138 -17.04 9.36 2.77
C ASP A 138 -16.20 10.50 2.17
N GLN A 139 -16.86 11.62 1.86
CA GLN A 139 -16.25 12.77 1.19
C GLN A 139 -15.23 13.51 2.05
N GLU A 140 -15.43 13.55 3.38
CA GLU A 140 -14.48 14.21 4.27
C GLU A 140 -13.19 13.39 4.37
N LYS A 141 -13.35 12.06 4.50
CA LYS A 141 -12.22 11.12 4.53
C LYS A 141 -11.50 11.07 3.18
N ASP A 142 -12.21 11.08 2.05
CA ASP A 142 -11.64 11.17 0.70
C ASP A 142 -10.71 12.39 0.57
N GLN A 143 -11.22 13.58 0.92
CA GLN A 143 -10.45 14.82 0.86
C GLN A 143 -9.23 14.80 1.79
N ALA A 144 -9.39 14.27 3.00
CA ALA A 144 -8.31 14.16 3.97
C ALA A 144 -7.18 13.25 3.46
N ILE A 145 -7.52 12.08 2.90
CA ILE A 145 -6.56 11.13 2.35
C ILE A 145 -5.86 11.72 1.12
N ARG A 146 -6.59 12.34 0.19
CA ARG A 146 -6.01 13.00 -1.00
C ARG A 146 -5.04 14.10 -0.61
N LEU A 147 -5.40 14.92 0.37
CA LEU A 147 -4.51 15.97 0.89
C LEU A 147 -3.25 15.37 1.52
N LEU A 148 -3.39 14.29 2.28
CA LEU A 148 -2.26 13.59 2.91
C LEU A 148 -1.32 12.99 1.85
N ALA A 149 -1.87 12.32 0.83
CA ALA A 149 -1.13 11.76 -0.29
C ALA A 149 -0.39 12.84 -1.08
N THR A 150 -1.05 13.95 -1.40
CA THR A 150 -0.44 15.09 -2.11
C THR A 150 0.70 15.71 -1.32
N LYS A 151 0.53 15.93 -0.01
CA LYS A 151 1.60 16.45 0.86
C LYS A 151 2.79 15.49 0.91
N LEU A 152 2.52 14.18 1.02
CA LEU A 152 3.56 13.16 1.04
C LEU A 152 4.32 13.15 -0.28
N PHE A 153 3.62 13.08 -1.42
CA PHE A 153 4.25 13.08 -2.73
C PHE A 153 5.09 14.34 -2.99
N ALA A 154 4.56 15.52 -2.65
CA ALA A 154 5.29 16.77 -2.73
C ALA A 154 6.58 16.77 -1.88
N SER A 155 6.54 16.15 -0.70
CA SER A 155 7.74 16.02 0.16
C SER A 155 8.83 15.09 -0.41
N PHE A 156 8.50 14.29 -1.43
CA PHE A 156 9.43 13.50 -2.24
C PHE A 156 9.79 14.18 -3.58
N GLY A 157 9.38 15.44 -3.79
CA GLY A 157 9.68 16.22 -4.99
C GLY A 157 8.52 16.32 -5.99
N GLY A 158 7.46 15.52 -5.82
CA GLY A 158 6.19 15.69 -6.54
C GLY A 158 6.28 15.61 -8.06
N LYS A 159 7.15 14.74 -8.61
CA LYS A 159 7.37 14.61 -10.05
C LYS A 159 6.70 13.37 -10.65
N GLY A 160 6.02 13.53 -11.78
CA GLY A 160 5.33 12.44 -12.47
C GLY A 160 4.04 12.05 -11.75
N TYR A 161 3.85 10.78 -11.41
CA TYR A 161 2.65 10.29 -10.73
C TYR A 161 2.98 9.21 -9.71
N VAL A 162 2.09 9.01 -8.74
CA VAL A 162 2.25 8.02 -7.68
C VAL A 162 0.89 7.52 -7.21
N ARG A 163 0.83 6.26 -6.77
CA ARG A 163 -0.24 5.76 -5.91
C ARG A 163 0.31 5.63 -4.49
N VAL A 164 -0.36 6.26 -3.53
CA VAL A 164 -0.01 6.13 -2.11
C VAL A 164 -1.03 5.21 -1.47
N ASP A 165 -0.54 4.15 -0.85
CA ASP A 165 -1.37 3.15 -0.21
C ASP A 165 -1.35 3.40 1.32
N PHE A 166 -2.53 3.48 1.91
CA PHE A 166 -2.73 3.68 3.33
C PHE A 166 -3.49 2.50 3.92
N ARG A 167 -3.29 2.26 5.21
CA ARG A 167 -4.15 1.34 5.97
C ARG A 167 -4.53 1.95 7.31
N GLU A 168 -5.77 1.71 7.71
CA GLU A 168 -6.28 2.21 8.97
C GLU A 168 -6.02 1.23 10.14
N ARG A 169 -5.68 1.79 11.30
CA ARG A 169 -5.69 1.08 12.59
C ARG A 169 -6.19 2.06 13.66
N ASP A 170 -7.23 1.66 14.39
CA ASP A 170 -7.84 2.45 15.47
C ASP A 170 -8.25 3.87 15.05
N GLY A 171 -8.82 4.00 13.84
CA GLY A 171 -9.26 5.28 13.28
C GLY A 171 -8.13 6.20 12.81
N LYS A 172 -6.88 5.72 12.81
CA LYS A 172 -5.70 6.44 12.30
C LYS A 172 -5.18 5.79 11.02
N LEU A 173 -4.84 6.63 10.04
CA LEU A 173 -4.24 6.22 8.79
C LEU A 173 -2.72 6.12 8.91
N TYR A 174 -2.17 5.05 8.35
CA TYR A 174 -0.72 4.82 8.25
C TYR A 174 -0.33 4.64 6.80
N VAL A 175 0.77 5.26 6.38
CA VAL A 175 1.32 5.08 5.03
C VAL A 175 1.94 3.68 4.94
N LEU A 176 1.42 2.85 4.05
CA LEU A 176 2.00 1.56 3.71
C LEU A 176 3.19 1.76 2.77
N GLU A 177 2.95 2.38 1.62
CA GLU A 177 3.98 2.58 0.60
C GLU A 177 3.61 3.68 -0.40
N LEU A 178 4.60 4.08 -1.19
CA LEU A 178 4.41 4.88 -2.39
C LEU A 178 4.77 3.99 -3.58
N ASN A 179 3.85 3.86 -4.53
CA ASN A 179 4.04 3.17 -5.78
C ASN A 179 4.28 4.22 -6.88
N PRO A 180 5.53 4.50 -7.28
CA PRO A 180 5.87 5.56 -8.26
C PRO A 180 5.62 5.15 -9.72
N ASN A 181 5.29 3.89 -9.97
CA ASN A 181 4.84 3.38 -11.25
C ASN A 181 3.66 2.43 -11.02
N PRO A 182 2.52 2.93 -10.52
CA PRO A 182 1.36 2.10 -10.31
C PRO A 182 0.80 1.61 -11.65
N SER A 183 0.00 0.54 -11.60
CA SER A 183 -0.75 0.09 -12.76
C SER A 183 -1.57 1.22 -13.37
N ILE A 184 -1.66 1.22 -14.70
CA ILE A 184 -2.51 2.09 -15.51
C ILE A 184 -3.40 1.26 -16.45
N ALA A 185 -3.70 0.02 -16.05
CA ALA A 185 -4.41 -0.95 -16.87
C ALA A 185 -5.89 -0.54 -17.05
N TRP A 186 -6.20 0.09 -18.17
CA TRP A 186 -7.57 0.55 -18.45
C TRP A 186 -8.54 -0.54 -18.90
N THR A 187 -8.03 -1.66 -19.42
CA THR A 187 -8.86 -2.78 -19.87
C THR A 187 -9.35 -3.65 -18.73
N ASP A 188 -8.77 -3.50 -17.55
CA ASP A 188 -9.24 -4.13 -16.32
C ASP A 188 -10.18 -3.15 -15.61
N GLU A 189 -11.47 -3.49 -15.55
CA GLU A 189 -12.50 -2.66 -14.91
C GLU A 189 -12.35 -2.59 -13.39
N GLN A 190 -11.56 -3.49 -12.80
CA GLN A 190 -11.29 -3.52 -11.35
C GLN A 190 -9.97 -2.86 -10.97
N ASP A 191 -9.11 -2.52 -11.95
CA ASP A 191 -7.88 -1.80 -11.68
C ASP A 191 -8.18 -0.46 -10.99
N PHE A 192 -7.44 -0.18 -9.92
CA PHE A 192 -7.71 0.95 -9.04
C PHE A 192 -7.76 2.27 -9.80
N ILE A 193 -6.87 2.48 -10.79
CA ILE A 193 -6.85 3.74 -11.53
C ILE A 193 -8.08 3.89 -12.44
N ASN A 194 -8.56 2.80 -13.02
CA ASN A 194 -9.73 2.79 -13.91
C ASN A 194 -10.98 3.12 -13.11
N VAL A 195 -11.19 2.42 -11.99
CA VAL A 195 -12.32 2.66 -11.09
C VAL A 195 -12.31 4.11 -10.59
N CYS A 196 -11.17 4.62 -10.13
CA CYS A 196 -11.04 5.99 -9.63
C CYS A 196 -11.28 7.03 -10.73
N ALA A 197 -10.72 6.84 -11.93
CA ALA A 197 -10.85 7.77 -13.04
C ALA A 197 -12.26 7.78 -13.63
N THR A 198 -12.84 6.61 -13.90
CA THR A 198 -14.23 6.47 -14.35
C THR A 198 -15.19 7.03 -13.32
N GLY A 199 -14.91 6.83 -12.03
CA GLY A 199 -15.58 7.46 -10.91
C GLY A 199 -15.59 8.98 -10.91
N ALA A 200 -14.51 9.58 -11.41
CA ALA A 200 -14.38 11.02 -11.60
C ALA A 200 -14.96 11.51 -12.94
N GLY A 201 -15.56 10.62 -13.75
CA GLY A 201 -16.04 10.93 -15.08
C GLY A 201 -14.92 11.20 -16.10
N MET A 202 -13.72 10.68 -15.84
CA MET A 202 -12.56 10.83 -16.73
C MET A 202 -12.45 9.67 -17.72
N THR A 203 -11.96 9.96 -18.93
CA THR A 203 -11.59 8.94 -19.92
C THR A 203 -10.12 8.53 -19.75
N PHE A 204 -9.74 7.41 -20.38
CA PHE A 204 -8.35 6.95 -20.37
C PHE A 204 -7.39 8.00 -20.93
N GLU A 205 -7.78 8.64 -22.03
CA GLU A 205 -6.98 9.66 -22.70
C GLU A 205 -6.68 10.83 -21.77
N GLN A 206 -7.66 11.25 -20.95
CA GLN A 206 -7.46 12.32 -19.97
C GLN A 206 -6.49 11.92 -18.86
N VAL A 207 -6.54 10.66 -18.40
CA VAL A 207 -5.57 10.12 -17.43
C VAL A 207 -4.18 10.06 -18.04
N LEU A 208 -4.06 9.58 -19.28
CA LEU A 208 -2.78 9.55 -20.01
C LEU A 208 -2.21 10.95 -20.22
N ASP A 209 -3.05 11.94 -20.53
CA ASP A 209 -2.63 13.33 -20.63
C ASP A 209 -2.02 13.83 -19.32
N TRP A 210 -2.60 13.48 -18.16
CA TRP A 210 -2.01 13.81 -16.85
C TRP A 210 -0.65 13.13 -16.66
N VAL A 211 -0.54 11.83 -16.93
CA VAL A 211 0.72 11.08 -16.83
C VAL A 211 1.82 11.67 -17.71
N VAL A 212 1.50 11.98 -18.97
CA VAL A 212 2.45 12.53 -19.95
C VAL A 212 2.82 13.97 -19.61
N SER A 213 1.89 14.78 -19.11
CA SER A 213 2.15 16.18 -18.74
C SER A 213 3.22 16.30 -17.65
N GLY A 214 3.19 15.44 -16.64
CA GLY A 214 4.21 15.40 -15.60
C GLY A 214 5.61 15.05 -16.14
N ALA A 215 5.69 14.18 -17.16
CA ALA A 215 6.95 13.77 -17.76
C ALA A 215 7.61 14.85 -18.64
N ARG A 216 6.89 15.89 -19.06
CA ARG A 216 7.41 16.93 -19.98
C ARG A 216 8.17 18.06 -19.30
N LYS A 217 8.17 18.15 -17.96
CA LYS A 217 8.83 19.23 -17.20
C LYS A 217 10.30 18.93 -16.82
N VAL A 218 11.01 18.13 -17.64
CA VAL A 218 12.43 17.77 -17.43
C VAL A 218 13.36 18.85 -17.95
#